data_AF-A0A8A7KDL2-F1
#
_entry.id   AF-A0A8A7KDL2-F1
#
_cell.length_a   1.000
_cell.length_b   1.000
_cell.length_c   1.000
_cell.angle_alpha   90.00
_cell.angle_beta   90.00
_cell.angle_gamma   90.00
#
_symmetry.space_group_name_H-M   'P 1'
#
loop_
_entity.id
_entity.type
_entity.pdbx_description
1 polymer ?
#
loop_
_entity_poly.entity_id
_entity_poly.type
_entity_poly.pdbx_seq_one_letter_code
_entity_poly.pdbx_strand_id
1 'polypeptide(L)'
;MRVNSTDLQNAFGKYLSLVKKEDIIVIKNGKTVARLSHYLEPENFFIHEGVEEYKTRRISYQEYLSLVDSSDQRYELIDGEVYLMVSPSFNHQLVVNEISGQFYNYFRDKSCRSLTAPLDVRLCGFALKFEEDPNVVQPDVLVICDEDKVSEDNKYEGVPTLIVEVLSPSTRGKDMITKLNLYMKSGVSEYWIIDLEEKKINQYSFTGERDLDKMISLKEDDIIESIYFEDLKIALADIFKGINY
;
A
#
# COMPACT_ATOMS: atom_id res chain seq x y z
N MET A 1 -12.05 13.27 36.42
CA MET A 1 -12.14 12.73 37.81
C MET A 1 -11.36 11.41 37.99
N ARG A 2 -11.08 10.95 39.22
CA ARG A 2 -10.40 9.66 39.51
C ARG A 2 -11.34 8.66 40.21
N VAL A 3 -11.35 7.40 39.79
CA VAL A 3 -12.24 6.34 40.32
C VAL A 3 -11.51 5.02 40.48
N ASN A 4 -11.91 4.17 41.44
CA ASN A 4 -11.31 2.84 41.56
C ASN A 4 -11.86 1.89 40.47
N SER A 5 -11.03 0.98 39.97
CA SER A 5 -11.40 -0.08 39.03
C SER A 5 -12.65 -0.88 39.42
N THR A 6 -12.85 -1.19 40.71
CA THR A 6 -14.05 -1.89 41.18
C THR A 6 -15.31 -1.03 41.05
N ASP A 7 -15.21 0.27 41.36
CA ASP A 7 -16.34 1.20 41.24
C ASP A 7 -16.70 1.45 39.78
N LEU A 8 -15.69 1.57 38.91
CA LEU A 8 -15.88 1.67 37.47
C LEU A 8 -16.63 0.45 36.92
N GLN A 9 -16.24 -0.76 37.34
CA GLN A 9 -16.90 -1.99 36.91
C GLN A 9 -18.37 -2.04 37.35
N ASN A 10 -18.66 -1.66 38.59
CA ASN A 10 -20.00 -1.73 39.16
C ASN A 10 -20.95 -0.63 38.67
N ALA A 11 -20.40 0.51 38.22
CA ALA A 11 -21.19 1.68 37.79
C ALA A 11 -20.77 2.19 36.40
N PHE A 12 -20.38 1.29 35.50
CA PHE A 12 -19.79 1.66 34.21
C PHE A 12 -20.66 2.61 33.38
N GLY A 13 -21.97 2.33 33.29
CA GLY A 13 -22.92 3.17 32.54
C GLY A 13 -23.03 4.62 33.05
N LYS A 14 -22.91 4.83 34.36
CA LYS A 14 -22.86 6.17 34.96
C LYS A 14 -21.62 6.93 34.49
N TYR A 15 -20.48 6.26 34.44
CA TYR A 15 -19.21 6.85 34.04
C TYR A 15 -19.14 7.11 32.53
N LEU A 16 -19.77 6.27 31.69
CA LEU A 16 -19.98 6.56 30.28
C LEU A 16 -20.84 7.82 30.04
N SER A 17 -21.74 8.16 30.96
CA SER A 17 -22.52 9.40 30.86
C SER A 17 -21.73 10.63 31.28
N LEU A 18 -20.75 10.44 32.18
CA LEU A 18 -19.90 11.52 32.70
C LEU A 18 -18.70 11.83 31.80
N VAL A 19 -18.22 10.86 31.00
CA VAL A 19 -17.08 11.10 30.09
C VAL A 19 -17.36 12.18 29.05
N LYS A 20 -18.64 12.48 28.77
CA LYS A 20 -19.07 13.61 27.94
C LYS A 20 -18.67 14.98 28.50
N LYS A 21 -18.36 15.07 29.79
CA LYS A 21 -18.03 16.33 30.49
C LYS A 21 -16.57 16.40 30.91
N GLU A 22 -15.99 15.27 31.32
CA GLU A 22 -14.59 15.19 31.75
C GLU A 22 -14.05 13.76 31.65
N ASP A 23 -12.73 13.63 31.45
CA ASP A 23 -12.07 12.33 31.47
C ASP A 23 -12.14 11.65 32.85
N ILE A 24 -12.24 10.32 32.84
CA ILE A 24 -12.27 9.49 34.05
C ILE A 24 -11.01 8.64 34.13
N ILE A 25 -10.21 8.87 35.16
CA ILE A 25 -8.96 8.17 35.44
C ILE A 25 -9.22 7.01 36.40
N VAL A 26 -8.89 5.80 35.98
CA VAL A 26 -9.15 4.56 36.72
C VAL A 26 -7.91 4.17 37.50
N ILE A 27 -8.07 3.91 38.80
CA ILE A 27 -7.01 3.55 39.73
C ILE A 27 -7.22 2.12 40.21
N LYS A 28 -6.16 1.31 40.20
CA LYS A 28 -6.14 -0.04 40.78
C LYS A 28 -4.90 -0.19 41.65
N ASN A 29 -5.07 -0.61 42.90
CA ASN A 29 -4.00 -0.75 43.89
C ASN A 29 -3.13 0.53 44.02
N GLY A 30 -3.79 1.70 44.02
CA GLY A 30 -3.12 3.00 44.16
C GLY A 30 -2.40 3.51 42.90
N LYS A 31 -2.35 2.73 41.82
CA LYS A 31 -1.76 3.16 40.54
C LYS A 31 -2.83 3.48 39.52
N THR A 32 -2.58 4.52 38.71
CA THR A 32 -3.41 4.79 37.54
C THR A 32 -3.19 3.68 36.52
N VAL A 33 -4.28 3.05 36.08
CA VAL A 33 -4.22 1.90 35.17
C VAL A 33 -4.98 2.09 33.87
N ALA A 34 -5.95 3.00 33.83
CA ALA A 34 -6.70 3.30 32.61
C ALA A 34 -7.27 4.73 32.65
N ARG A 35 -7.67 5.24 31.49
CA ARG A 35 -8.45 6.46 31.32
C ARG A 35 -9.61 6.18 30.38
N LEU A 36 -10.80 6.63 30.74
CA LEU A 36 -11.98 6.62 29.91
C LEU A 36 -12.26 8.06 29.47
N SER A 37 -12.31 8.29 28.16
CA SER A 37 -12.54 9.60 27.53
C SER A 37 -13.68 9.51 26.52
N HIS A 38 -14.34 10.64 26.24
CA HIS A 38 -15.39 10.68 25.23
C HIS A 38 -14.82 10.41 23.83
N TYR A 39 -15.48 9.54 23.07
CA TYR A 39 -15.15 9.30 21.66
C TYR A 39 -15.99 10.22 20.77
N LEU A 40 -15.34 11.01 19.91
CA LEU A 40 -15.99 11.85 18.90
C LEU A 40 -15.79 11.18 17.54
N GLU A 41 -16.88 10.87 16.82
CA GLU A 41 -16.76 10.42 15.42
C GLU A 41 -16.31 11.59 14.55
N PRO A 42 -15.25 11.42 13.74
CA PRO A 42 -14.71 12.53 12.97
C PRO A 42 -15.50 12.76 11.67
N GLU A 43 -16.28 13.86 11.61
CA GLU A 43 -16.69 14.46 10.33
C GLU A 43 -15.46 15.10 9.67
N ASN A 44 -14.94 14.48 8.62
CA ASN A 44 -13.88 14.98 7.71
C ASN A 44 -12.67 15.65 8.37
N PHE A 45 -11.63 14.86 8.69
CA PHE A 45 -10.45 15.36 9.39
C PHE A 45 -9.24 15.55 8.49
N PHE A 46 -8.98 16.81 8.11
CA PHE A 46 -7.63 17.35 8.16
C PHE A 46 -7.39 17.80 9.63
N ILE A 47 -6.30 17.38 10.28
CA ILE A 47 -5.50 18.12 11.28
C ILE A 47 -4.33 17.25 11.78
N HIS A 48 -3.14 17.86 11.83
CA HIS A 48 -1.96 17.40 12.57
C HIS A 48 -2.16 17.51 14.09
N GLU A 49 -1.98 16.44 14.86
CA GLU A 49 -1.46 16.51 16.25
C GLU A 49 -1.00 15.14 16.76
N GLY A 50 0.04 15.12 17.60
CA GLY A 50 0.93 13.98 17.83
C GLY A 50 0.72 13.13 19.09
N VAL A 51 1.66 12.16 19.21
CA VAL A 51 1.98 11.26 20.35
C VAL A 51 1.12 9.98 20.40
N GLU A 52 1.62 8.74 20.28
CA GLU A 52 2.89 8.13 20.70
C GLU A 52 3.26 6.97 19.72
N GLU A 53 4.52 6.92 19.29
CA GLU A 53 5.06 5.92 18.35
C GLU A 53 4.86 4.47 18.85
N TYR A 54 4.10 3.65 18.12
CA TYR A 54 4.55 2.26 17.97
C TYR A 54 5.90 2.36 17.27
N LYS A 55 7.01 2.20 17.99
CA LYS A 55 8.29 1.95 17.34
C LYS A 55 8.21 0.58 16.66
N THR A 56 7.60 0.53 15.48
CA THR A 56 8.00 -0.39 14.43
C THR A 56 9.50 -0.21 14.33
N ARG A 57 10.26 -1.25 14.71
CA ARG A 57 11.72 -1.19 14.58
C ARG A 57 11.98 -0.99 13.09
N ARG A 58 12.40 0.22 12.72
CA ARG A 58 12.92 0.46 11.39
C ARG A 58 14.22 -0.32 11.26
N ILE A 59 14.36 -1.03 10.16
CA ILE A 59 15.55 -1.79 9.85
C ILE A 59 16.20 -1.20 8.62
N SER A 60 17.52 -1.30 8.58
CA SER A 60 18.29 -1.00 7.39
C SER A 60 18.08 -2.05 6.31
N TYR A 61 18.37 -1.70 5.06
CA TYR A 61 18.42 -2.67 3.96
C TYR A 61 19.31 -3.89 4.24
N GLN A 62 20.44 -3.75 4.94
CA GLN A 62 21.30 -4.89 5.31
C GLN A 62 20.62 -5.84 6.30
N GLU A 63 19.88 -5.29 7.27
CA GLU A 63 19.05 -6.09 8.16
C GLU A 63 17.88 -6.75 7.42
N TYR A 64 17.30 -6.09 6.41
CA TYR A 64 16.27 -6.66 5.54
C TYR A 64 16.81 -7.83 4.72
N LEU A 65 18.00 -7.72 4.12
CA LEU A 65 18.65 -8.82 3.42
C LEU A 65 18.88 -10.01 4.35
N SER A 66 19.39 -9.74 5.56
CA SER A 66 19.58 -10.78 6.57
C SER A 66 18.26 -11.47 6.97
N LEU A 67 17.15 -10.72 7.02
CA LEU A 67 15.82 -11.25 7.30
C LEU A 67 15.36 -12.18 6.17
N VAL A 68 15.42 -11.72 4.92
CA VAL A 68 14.97 -12.48 3.74
C VAL A 68 15.83 -13.74 3.55
N ASP A 69 17.15 -13.67 3.76
CA ASP A 69 18.05 -14.84 3.67
C ASP A 69 17.77 -15.89 4.76
N SER A 70 17.15 -15.48 5.87
CA SER A 70 16.86 -16.35 7.01
C SER A 70 15.42 -16.90 7.04
N SER A 71 14.59 -16.56 6.06
CA SER A 71 13.14 -16.82 6.08
C SER A 71 12.61 -17.19 4.71
N ASP A 72 11.75 -18.21 4.64
CA ASP A 72 11.01 -18.56 3.41
C ASP A 72 9.80 -17.65 3.15
N GLN A 73 9.57 -16.65 4.00
CA GLN A 73 8.48 -15.69 3.84
C GLN A 73 8.88 -14.54 2.89
N ARG A 74 7.88 -13.92 2.27
CA ARG A 74 8.08 -12.75 1.39
C ARG A 74 7.83 -11.46 2.17
N TYR A 75 8.69 -10.48 1.97
CA TYR A 75 8.63 -9.20 2.67
C TYR A 75 8.86 -8.02 1.72
N GLU A 76 8.13 -6.94 1.92
CA GLU A 76 8.46 -5.62 1.37
C GLU A 76 9.14 -4.77 2.46
N LEU A 77 10.01 -3.85 2.04
CA LEU A 77 10.68 -2.85 2.87
C LEU A 77 10.24 -1.46 2.39
N ILE A 78 9.48 -0.75 3.23
CA ILE A 78 9.00 0.61 2.92
C ILE A 78 9.30 1.56 4.08
N ASP A 79 10.13 2.57 3.82
CA ASP A 79 10.64 3.57 4.76
C ASP A 79 11.22 2.95 6.04
N GLY A 80 11.97 1.86 5.86
CA GLY A 80 12.58 1.06 6.92
C GLY A 80 11.63 0.11 7.64
N GLU A 81 10.33 0.10 7.30
CA GLU A 81 9.35 -0.82 7.88
C GLU A 81 9.20 -2.08 7.03
N VAL A 82 9.12 -3.24 7.70
CA VAL A 82 8.95 -4.54 7.05
C VAL A 82 7.47 -4.91 6.98
N TYR A 83 7.00 -5.23 5.78
CA TYR A 83 5.65 -5.69 5.51
C TYR A 83 5.70 -7.16 5.10
N LEU A 84 5.10 -8.04 5.90
CA LEU A 84 4.93 -9.45 5.56
C LEU A 84 3.87 -9.59 4.47
N MET A 85 4.22 -10.20 3.34
CA MET A 85 3.26 -10.48 2.28
C MET A 85 2.53 -11.79 2.55
N VAL A 86 1.21 -11.75 2.36
CA VAL A 86 0.36 -12.94 2.40
C VAL A 86 0.19 -13.53 1.00
N SER A 87 -0.14 -14.82 0.92
CA SER A 87 -0.47 -15.43 -0.36
C SER A 87 -1.74 -14.79 -0.95
N PRO A 88 -1.73 -14.43 -2.24
CA PRO A 88 -2.90 -13.83 -2.90
C PRO A 88 -4.05 -14.83 -3.01
N SER A 89 -5.27 -14.31 -3.09
CA SER A 89 -6.48 -15.12 -3.31
C SER A 89 -6.59 -15.58 -4.76
N PHE A 90 -7.51 -16.51 -5.04
CA PHE A 90 -7.77 -16.96 -6.41
C PHE A 90 -8.23 -15.82 -7.34
N ASN A 91 -9.18 -14.99 -6.89
CA ASN A 91 -9.68 -13.85 -7.68
C ASN A 91 -8.58 -12.81 -7.95
N HIS A 92 -7.69 -12.59 -6.98
CA HIS A 92 -6.52 -11.75 -7.18
C HIS A 92 -5.65 -12.27 -8.32
N GLN A 93 -5.32 -13.57 -8.32
CA GLN A 93 -4.51 -14.17 -9.38
C GLN A 93 -5.19 -14.18 -10.75
N LEU A 94 -6.52 -14.27 -10.82
CA LEU A 94 -7.25 -14.13 -12.09
C LEU A 94 -7.02 -12.75 -12.71
N VAL A 95 -7.18 -11.69 -11.91
CA VAL A 95 -6.97 -10.30 -12.36
C VAL A 95 -5.53 -10.07 -12.79
N VAL A 96 -4.56 -10.50 -11.97
CA VAL A 96 -3.13 -10.38 -12.31
C VAL A 96 -2.83 -11.09 -13.63
N ASN A 97 -3.34 -12.30 -13.83
CA ASN A 97 -3.12 -13.07 -15.06
C ASN A 97 -3.73 -12.40 -16.29
N GLU A 98 -4.95 -11.88 -16.19
CA GLU A 98 -5.60 -11.18 -17.31
C GLU A 98 -4.78 -9.95 -17.74
N ILE A 99 -4.41 -9.10 -16.79
CA ILE A 99 -3.61 -7.90 -17.06
C ILE A 99 -2.26 -8.28 -17.65
N SER A 100 -1.61 -9.29 -17.09
CA SER A 100 -0.32 -9.79 -17.58
C SER A 100 -0.41 -10.29 -19.01
N GLY A 101 -1.49 -10.99 -19.39
CA GLY A 101 -1.73 -11.44 -20.75
C GLY A 101 -1.90 -10.29 -21.74
N GLN A 102 -2.69 -9.28 -21.37
CA GLN A 102 -2.90 -8.07 -22.18
C GLN A 102 -1.61 -7.28 -22.34
N PHE A 103 -0.87 -7.05 -21.25
CA PHE A 103 0.40 -6.35 -21.26
C PHE A 103 1.46 -7.11 -22.07
N TYR A 104 1.59 -8.42 -21.88
CA TYR A 104 2.53 -9.24 -22.64
C TYR A 104 2.28 -9.12 -24.16
N ASN A 105 1.02 -9.14 -24.58
CA ASN A 105 0.67 -8.96 -26.00
C ASN A 105 1.03 -7.56 -26.50
N TYR A 106 0.74 -6.52 -25.72
CA TYR A 106 1.03 -5.14 -26.09
C TYR A 106 2.55 -4.83 -26.16
N PHE A 107 3.35 -5.41 -25.26
CA PHE A 107 4.78 -5.15 -25.15
C PHE A 107 5.69 -6.10 -25.94
N ARG A 108 5.14 -7.15 -26.56
CA ARG A 108 5.92 -8.23 -27.23
C ARG A 108 7.02 -7.74 -28.16
N ASP A 109 6.73 -6.71 -28.95
CA ASP A 109 7.63 -6.17 -29.98
C ASP A 109 8.12 -4.74 -29.63
N LYS A 110 8.09 -4.39 -28.33
CA LYS A 110 8.51 -3.08 -27.81
C LYS A 110 9.78 -3.21 -26.96
N SER A 111 10.40 -2.08 -26.66
CA SER A 111 11.59 -2.02 -25.79
C SER A 111 11.27 -2.25 -24.31
N CYS A 112 10.02 -2.07 -23.89
CA CYS A 112 9.60 -2.28 -22.51
C CYS A 112 9.12 -3.73 -22.29
N ARG A 113 9.18 -4.20 -21.05
CA ARG A 113 8.71 -5.53 -20.62
C ARG A 113 7.71 -5.42 -19.49
N SER A 114 6.63 -6.17 -19.58
CA SER A 114 5.74 -6.44 -18.44
C SER A 114 6.21 -7.66 -17.67
N LEU A 115 6.20 -7.57 -16.35
CA LEU A 115 6.59 -8.61 -15.39
C LEU A 115 5.55 -8.70 -14.28
N THR A 116 5.60 -9.77 -13.48
CA THR A 116 4.69 -10.00 -12.35
C THR A 116 5.46 -10.39 -11.09
N ALA A 117 4.83 -10.22 -9.93
CA ALA A 117 5.34 -10.82 -8.70
C ALA A 117 5.41 -12.37 -8.78
N PRO A 118 6.34 -13.03 -8.05
CA PRO A 118 7.37 -12.43 -7.20
C PRO A 118 8.55 -11.89 -8.02
N LEU A 119 8.88 -10.62 -7.82
CA LEU A 119 10.08 -9.97 -8.32
C LEU A 119 10.43 -8.82 -7.38
N ASP A 120 11.60 -8.87 -6.76
CA ASP A 120 12.07 -7.78 -5.92
C ASP A 120 12.44 -6.57 -6.78
N VAL A 121 11.80 -5.44 -6.48
CA VAL A 121 12.08 -4.13 -7.08
C VAL A 121 12.73 -3.27 -6.02
N ARG A 122 14.04 -3.08 -6.14
CA ARG A 122 14.77 -2.09 -5.34
C ARG A 122 14.57 -0.72 -5.98
N LEU A 123 13.81 0.14 -5.31
CA LEU A 123 13.49 1.47 -5.82
C LEU A 123 14.70 2.38 -5.67
N CYS A 124 15.36 2.67 -6.79
CA CYS A 124 16.55 3.54 -6.89
C CYS A 124 16.21 4.94 -7.43
N GLY A 125 14.99 5.41 -7.16
CA GLY A 125 14.45 6.67 -7.70
C GLY A 125 15.02 7.94 -7.06
N PHE A 126 14.50 9.08 -7.48
CA PHE A 126 15.05 10.39 -7.14
C PHE A 126 14.67 10.94 -5.75
N ALA A 127 13.95 10.19 -4.91
CA ALA A 127 13.70 10.62 -3.54
C ALA A 127 15.00 10.43 -2.74
N LEU A 128 15.60 11.55 -2.32
CA LEU A 128 16.96 11.70 -1.77
C LEU A 128 17.27 10.91 -0.47
N LYS A 129 16.41 9.99 -0.03
CA LYS A 129 16.63 9.12 1.14
C LYS A 129 17.16 7.73 0.80
N PHE A 130 17.25 7.35 -0.47
CA PHE A 130 17.42 5.94 -0.89
C PHE A 130 18.85 5.45 -1.16
N GLU A 131 19.89 6.28 -1.06
CA GLU A 131 21.26 5.78 -1.30
C GLU A 131 21.75 4.83 -0.18
N GLU A 132 21.39 5.11 1.08
CA GLU A 132 21.79 4.26 2.22
C GLU A 132 20.71 3.25 2.67
N ASP A 133 19.43 3.56 2.46
CA ASP A 133 18.30 2.71 2.89
C ASP A 133 17.18 2.68 1.82
N PRO A 134 17.35 1.86 0.77
CA PRO A 134 16.37 1.76 -0.33
C PRO A 134 15.08 1.07 0.12
N ASN A 135 13.98 1.42 -0.56
CA ASN A 135 12.74 0.65 -0.48
C ASN A 135 12.80 -0.56 -1.42
N VAL A 136 12.21 -1.68 -0.98
CA VAL A 136 12.08 -2.91 -1.76
C VAL A 136 10.61 -3.31 -1.78
N VAL A 137 10.03 -3.40 -2.98
CA VAL A 137 8.62 -3.74 -3.18
C VAL A 137 8.48 -4.93 -4.12
N GLN A 138 7.33 -5.60 -4.08
CA GLN A 138 6.97 -6.67 -5.02
C GLN A 138 5.58 -6.38 -5.61
N PRO A 139 5.48 -5.48 -6.61
CA PRO A 139 4.21 -5.14 -7.20
C PRO A 139 3.61 -6.31 -7.98
N ASP A 140 2.29 -6.43 -8.00
CA ASP A 140 1.62 -7.56 -8.66
C ASP A 140 1.91 -7.63 -10.17
N VAL A 141 1.85 -6.48 -10.85
CA VAL A 141 2.29 -6.30 -12.24
C VAL A 141 3.10 -5.01 -12.35
N LEU A 142 4.17 -5.06 -13.14
CA LEU A 142 5.00 -3.90 -13.41
C LEU A 142 5.49 -3.88 -14.85
N VAL A 143 5.80 -2.69 -15.36
CA VAL A 143 6.42 -2.49 -16.67
C VAL A 143 7.73 -1.73 -16.50
N ILE A 144 8.81 -2.27 -17.04
CA ILE A 144 10.13 -1.63 -17.10
C ILE A 144 10.52 -1.35 -18.55
N CYS A 145 11.29 -0.28 -18.79
CA CYS A 145 11.74 0.13 -20.13
C CYS A 145 13.27 0.25 -20.24
N ASP A 146 13.97 -0.17 -19.19
CA ASP A 146 15.39 -0.02 -18.90
C ASP A 146 15.93 -1.34 -18.33
N GLU A 147 15.87 -2.41 -19.14
CA GLU A 147 16.36 -3.75 -18.78
C GLU A 147 17.85 -3.76 -18.37
N ASP A 148 18.63 -2.75 -18.73
CA ASP A 148 20.01 -2.57 -18.30
C ASP A 148 20.16 -2.34 -16.78
N LYS A 149 19.06 -2.04 -16.08
CA LYS A 149 19.01 -1.95 -14.61
C LYS A 149 18.70 -3.26 -13.90
N VAL A 150 18.60 -4.37 -14.63
CA VAL A 150 18.55 -5.70 -14.03
C VAL A 150 19.97 -6.09 -13.60
N SER A 151 20.17 -6.35 -12.31
CA SER A 151 21.47 -6.71 -11.75
C SER A 151 21.89 -8.14 -12.11
N GLU A 152 23.17 -8.47 -11.87
CA GLU A 152 23.71 -9.81 -12.10
C GLU A 152 22.96 -10.91 -11.33
N ASP A 153 22.38 -10.56 -10.17
CA ASP A 153 21.55 -11.43 -9.34
C ASP A 153 20.08 -11.53 -9.82
N ASN A 154 19.77 -11.02 -11.02
CA ASN A 154 18.43 -10.99 -11.63
C ASN A 154 17.39 -10.21 -10.82
N LYS A 155 17.81 -9.17 -10.10
CA LYS A 155 16.92 -8.24 -9.40
C LYS A 155 16.82 -6.94 -10.18
N TYR A 156 15.66 -6.28 -10.14
CA TYR A 156 15.50 -4.99 -10.80
C TYR A 156 15.83 -3.83 -9.83
N GLU A 157 16.80 -3.00 -10.21
CA GLU A 157 17.28 -1.87 -9.42
C GLU A 157 16.98 -0.54 -10.13
N GLY A 158 15.74 -0.07 -10.01
CA GLY A 158 15.26 1.05 -10.80
C GLY A 158 13.88 1.53 -10.39
N VAL A 159 13.20 2.22 -11.31
CA VAL A 159 11.84 2.72 -11.11
C VAL A 159 11.00 2.17 -12.25
N PRO A 160 10.01 1.29 -11.99
CA PRO A 160 9.12 0.83 -13.05
C PRO A 160 8.35 2.01 -13.65
N THR A 161 8.13 1.96 -14.96
CA THR A 161 7.38 3.00 -15.68
C THR A 161 5.90 2.96 -15.30
N LEU A 162 5.35 1.75 -15.21
CA LEU A 162 3.96 1.51 -14.78
C LEU A 162 3.93 0.42 -13.71
N ILE A 163 3.11 0.63 -12.68
CA ILE A 163 2.83 -0.35 -11.62
C ILE A 163 1.32 -0.60 -11.53
N VAL A 164 0.92 -1.85 -11.31
CA VAL A 164 -0.45 -2.25 -10.98
C VAL A 164 -0.44 -3.02 -9.67
N GLU A 165 -1.32 -2.64 -8.74
CA GLU A 165 -1.55 -3.33 -7.47
C GLU A 165 -3.02 -3.77 -7.38
N VAL A 166 -3.26 -5.01 -7.00
CA VAL A 166 -4.60 -5.58 -6.81
C VAL A 166 -4.88 -5.64 -5.31
N LEU A 167 -5.85 -4.84 -4.86
CA LEU A 167 -6.16 -4.74 -3.45
C LEU A 167 -6.72 -6.07 -2.91
N SER A 168 -6.07 -6.58 -1.87
CA SER A 168 -6.64 -7.60 -1.01
C SER A 168 -7.54 -6.94 0.07
N PRO A 169 -8.61 -7.61 0.53
CA PRO A 169 -9.46 -7.09 1.61
C PRO A 169 -8.70 -6.75 2.90
N SER A 170 -7.56 -7.41 3.14
CA SER A 170 -6.80 -7.34 4.39
C SER A 170 -5.94 -6.08 4.58
N THR A 171 -5.66 -5.28 3.55
CA THR A 171 -4.67 -4.17 3.64
C THR A 171 -5.14 -2.83 3.05
N ARG A 172 -6.37 -2.74 2.56
CA ARG A 172 -6.88 -1.71 1.64
C ARG A 172 -6.56 -0.24 1.96
N GLY A 173 -6.62 0.19 3.22
CA GLY A 173 -6.61 1.63 3.56
C GLY A 173 -5.20 2.24 3.68
N LYS A 174 -4.43 1.77 4.67
CA LYS A 174 -3.12 2.35 5.01
C LYS A 174 -2.07 2.03 3.94
N ASP A 175 -2.08 0.80 3.44
CA ASP A 175 -1.12 0.30 2.45
C ASP A 175 -1.23 1.09 1.13
N MET A 176 -2.46 1.35 0.68
CA MET A 176 -2.74 2.10 -0.54
C MET A 176 -2.15 3.53 -0.50
N ILE A 177 -2.32 4.25 0.62
CA ILE A 177 -1.77 5.60 0.78
C ILE A 177 -0.24 5.57 0.84
N THR A 178 0.33 4.59 1.55
CA THR A 178 1.78 4.42 1.65
C THR A 178 2.39 4.17 0.28
N LYS A 179 1.89 3.17 -0.47
CA LYS A 179 2.41 2.81 -1.80
C LYS A 179 2.17 3.90 -2.84
N LEU A 180 1.01 4.57 -2.83
CA LEU A 180 0.76 5.71 -3.72
C LEU A 180 1.81 6.82 -3.52
N ASN A 181 2.06 7.21 -2.27
CA ASN A 181 3.08 8.21 -1.95
C ASN A 181 4.49 7.74 -2.32
N LEU A 182 4.79 6.47 -2.07
CA LEU A 182 6.07 5.87 -2.43
C LEU A 182 6.33 5.94 -3.94
N TYR A 183 5.38 5.46 -4.75
CA TYR A 183 5.52 5.39 -6.20
C TYR A 183 5.57 6.78 -6.85
N MET A 184 4.70 7.69 -6.39
CA MET A 184 4.74 9.10 -6.78
C MET A 184 6.12 9.72 -6.53
N LYS A 185 6.66 9.59 -5.31
CA LYS A 185 7.97 10.16 -4.95
C LYS A 185 9.16 9.45 -5.60
N SER A 186 9.00 8.17 -5.96
CA SER A 186 10.02 7.39 -6.64
C SER A 186 10.16 7.77 -8.12
N GLY A 187 9.11 8.34 -8.72
CA GLY A 187 9.08 8.74 -10.12
C GLY A 187 8.48 7.68 -11.05
N VAL A 188 7.65 6.79 -10.52
CA VAL A 188 6.78 5.94 -11.35
C VAL A 188 5.95 6.87 -12.23
N SER A 189 5.75 6.54 -13.51
CA SER A 189 5.03 7.44 -14.43
C SER A 189 3.52 7.21 -14.37
N GLU A 190 3.10 5.97 -14.15
CA GLU A 190 1.70 5.59 -14.09
C GLU A 190 1.46 4.49 -13.05
N TYR A 191 0.38 4.61 -12.28
CA TYR A 191 0.06 3.65 -11.21
C TYR A 191 -1.42 3.30 -11.21
N TRP A 192 -1.74 2.01 -11.22
CA TRP A 192 -3.11 1.49 -11.19
C TRP A 192 -3.38 0.75 -9.89
N ILE A 193 -4.52 1.04 -9.29
CA ILE A 193 -5.00 0.36 -8.08
C ILE A 193 -6.32 -0.31 -8.42
N ILE A 194 -6.35 -1.63 -8.33
CA ILE A 194 -7.51 -2.44 -8.68
C ILE A 194 -8.20 -2.87 -7.41
N ASP A 195 -9.45 -2.45 -7.27
CA ASP A 195 -10.33 -2.82 -6.20
C ASP A 195 -11.24 -3.95 -6.68
N LEU A 196 -11.03 -5.15 -6.14
CA LEU A 196 -11.83 -6.32 -6.52
C LEU A 196 -13.29 -6.13 -6.08
N GLU A 197 -13.54 -5.82 -4.81
CA GLU A 197 -14.90 -5.79 -4.25
C GLU A 197 -15.78 -4.75 -4.93
N GLU A 198 -15.23 -3.56 -5.18
CA GLU A 198 -15.94 -2.47 -5.87
C GLU A 198 -15.86 -2.58 -7.40
N LYS A 199 -15.11 -3.57 -7.92
CA LYS A 199 -14.80 -3.75 -9.35
C LYS A 199 -14.44 -2.43 -10.03
N LYS A 200 -13.45 -1.77 -9.44
CA LYS A 200 -13.06 -0.41 -9.79
C LYS A 200 -11.55 -0.33 -9.96
N ILE A 201 -11.10 0.50 -10.90
CA ILE A 201 -9.68 0.84 -11.03
C ILE A 201 -9.50 2.33 -10.77
N ASN A 202 -8.56 2.68 -9.90
CA ASN A 202 -8.06 4.04 -9.80
C ASN A 202 -6.73 4.11 -10.56
N GLN A 203 -6.67 4.96 -11.57
CA GLN A 203 -5.49 5.22 -12.39
C GLN A 203 -4.90 6.57 -12.00
N TYR A 204 -3.59 6.58 -11.76
CA TYR A 204 -2.83 7.75 -11.33
C TYR A 204 -1.70 8.04 -12.33
N SER A 205 -1.49 9.31 -12.64
CA SER A 205 -0.24 9.81 -13.25
C SER A 205 0.37 10.88 -12.37
N PHE A 206 1.66 11.14 -12.57
CA PHE A 206 2.42 12.08 -11.75
C PHE A 206 3.16 13.09 -12.61
N THR A 207 3.32 14.30 -12.08
CA THR A 207 4.10 15.37 -12.73
C THR A 207 5.60 15.10 -12.60
N GLY A 208 6.42 15.81 -13.37
CA GLY A 208 7.88 15.79 -13.18
C GLY A 208 8.34 16.32 -11.80
N GLU A 209 7.49 17.09 -11.13
CA GLU A 209 7.71 17.57 -9.75
C GLU A 209 7.28 16.54 -8.69
N ARG A 210 6.75 15.39 -9.11
CA ARG A 210 6.32 14.25 -8.27
C ARG A 210 5.12 14.58 -7.40
N ASP A 211 4.20 15.34 -7.99
CA ASP A 211 2.87 15.54 -7.47
C ASP A 211 1.86 14.76 -8.31
N LEU A 212 0.66 14.58 -7.76
CA LEU A 212 -0.46 14.00 -8.49
C LEU A 212 -0.82 14.88 -9.69
N ASP A 213 -0.76 14.31 -10.90
CA ASP A 213 -1.20 14.97 -12.12
C ASP A 213 -2.68 14.64 -12.41
N LYS A 214 -2.97 13.35 -12.62
CA LYS A 214 -4.34 12.87 -12.86
C LYS A 214 -4.68 11.74 -11.91
N MET A 215 -5.95 11.70 -11.55
CA MET A 215 -6.58 10.57 -10.87
C MET A 215 -7.90 10.28 -11.58
N ILE A 216 -8.01 9.11 -12.19
CA ILE A 216 -9.18 8.66 -12.95
C ILE A 216 -9.73 7.43 -12.25
N SER A 217 -11.02 7.45 -11.94
CA SER A 217 -11.74 6.35 -11.30
C SER A 217 -12.67 5.70 -12.32
N LEU A 218 -12.37 4.45 -12.67
CA LEU A 218 -13.05 3.68 -13.71
C LEU A 218 -13.84 2.52 -13.09
N LYS A 219 -15.02 2.23 -13.62
CA LYS A 219 -15.92 1.14 -13.20
C LYS A 219 -15.87 -0.01 -14.21
N GLU A 220 -16.43 -1.16 -13.83
CA GLU A 220 -16.43 -2.41 -14.62
C GLU A 220 -16.75 -2.24 -16.13
N ASP A 221 -17.66 -1.35 -16.51
CA ASP A 221 -18.07 -1.15 -17.91
C ASP A 221 -17.16 -0.18 -18.71
N ASP A 222 -16.16 0.42 -18.06
CA ASP A 222 -15.25 1.38 -18.68
C ASP A 222 -14.07 0.68 -19.41
N ILE A 223 -13.35 1.47 -20.21
CA ILE A 223 -12.07 1.08 -20.80
C ILE A 223 -10.98 1.92 -20.12
N ILE A 224 -9.97 1.27 -19.56
CA ILE A 224 -8.76 1.97 -19.12
C ILE A 224 -7.85 2.18 -20.32
N GLU A 225 -7.44 3.42 -20.52
CA GLU A 225 -6.41 3.80 -21.49
C GLU A 225 -5.19 4.27 -20.73
N SER A 226 -4.02 3.68 -20.97
CA SER A 226 -2.79 4.09 -20.29
C SER A 226 -2.48 5.56 -20.59
N ILE A 227 -2.12 6.31 -19.54
CA ILE A 227 -1.73 7.71 -19.66
C ILE A 227 -0.33 7.81 -20.28
N TYR A 228 0.55 6.85 -20.00
CA TYR A 228 1.94 6.84 -20.47
C TYR A 228 2.14 6.08 -21.79
N PHE A 229 1.51 4.92 -21.93
CA PHE A 229 1.68 4.04 -23.08
C PHE A 229 0.58 4.23 -24.11
N GLU A 230 0.89 4.91 -25.20
CA GLU A 230 -0.04 5.16 -26.31
C GLU A 230 -0.65 3.85 -26.84
N ASP A 231 -1.96 3.85 -27.10
CA ASP A 231 -2.73 2.70 -27.58
C ASP A 231 -2.83 1.49 -26.62
N LEU A 232 -2.29 1.55 -25.40
CA LEU A 232 -2.56 0.52 -24.39
C LEU A 232 -3.96 0.75 -23.81
N LYS A 233 -4.92 -0.09 -24.22
CA LYS A 233 -6.32 -0.02 -23.79
C LYS A 233 -6.83 -1.39 -23.36
N ILE A 234 -7.53 -1.45 -22.24
CA ILE A 234 -8.10 -2.69 -21.70
C ILE A 234 -9.52 -2.42 -21.23
N ALA A 235 -10.48 -3.26 -21.64
CA ALA A 235 -11.83 -3.20 -21.12
C ALA A 235 -11.85 -3.77 -19.69
N LEU A 236 -12.42 -3.03 -18.73
CA LEU A 236 -12.48 -3.49 -17.34
C LEU A 236 -13.36 -4.74 -17.19
N ALA A 237 -14.35 -4.92 -18.06
CA ALA A 237 -15.16 -6.12 -18.13
C ALA A 237 -14.33 -7.39 -18.39
N ASP A 238 -13.21 -7.29 -19.11
CA ASP A 238 -12.28 -8.41 -19.30
C ASP A 238 -11.45 -8.65 -18.03
N ILE A 239 -10.96 -7.57 -17.39
CA ILE A 239 -10.18 -7.63 -16.13
C ILE A 239 -10.98 -8.32 -15.02
N PHE A 240 -12.26 -7.96 -14.84
CA PHE A 240 -13.10 -8.51 -13.78
C PHE A 240 -13.84 -9.79 -14.17
N LYS A 241 -13.56 -10.35 -15.35
CA LYS A 241 -14.25 -11.52 -15.87
C LYS A 241 -14.00 -12.75 -15.01
N GLY A 242 -15.08 -13.39 -14.56
CA GLY A 242 -15.02 -14.64 -13.81
C GLY A 242 -14.66 -14.51 -12.33
N ILE A 243 -14.59 -13.28 -11.81
CA ILE A 243 -14.51 -13.04 -10.37
C ILE A 243 -15.85 -13.42 -9.71
N ASN A 244 -15.80 -14.29 -8.71
CA ASN A 244 -16.95 -14.74 -7.93
C ASN A 244 -16.74 -14.42 -6.44
N TYR A 245 -17.80 -14.00 -5.74
CA TYR A 245 -17.80 -13.72 -4.30
C TYR A 245 -18.55 -14.79 -3.52
#